data_AF-A0A9P7VGV3-F1
#
_entry.id   AF-A0A9P7VGV3-F1
#
_cell.length_a   1.000
_cell.length_b   1.000
_cell.length_c   1.000
_cell.angle_alpha   90.00
_cell.angle_beta   90.00
_cell.angle_gamma   90.00
#
_symmetry.space_group_name_H-M   'P 1'
#
loop_
_entity.id
_entity.type
_entity.pdbx_description
1 polymer ?
#
loop_
_entity_poly.entity_id
_entity_poly.type
_entity_poly.pdbx_seq_one_letter_code
_entity_poly.pdbx_strand_id
1 'polypeptide(L)'
;MLLIHSSSSCDICFEPFQFVDGTDLVPHSLPCGHVFCRTCLMSIPNCARICPFCRKSFELLEIRKLHLAPVEETDKDREAALLEKFVLAAEPEDPSELESIMAEVDAWLEQGKVVSFALRG
;
A
#
# COMPACT_ATOMS: atom_id res chain seq x y z
N MET A 1 1.45 13.43 -15.15
CA MET A 1 0.87 13.51 -13.79
C MET A 1 1.29 12.24 -13.08
N LEU A 2 1.98 12.36 -11.94
CA LEU A 2 2.46 11.21 -11.19
C LEU A 2 1.34 10.82 -10.22
N LEU A 3 0.68 9.68 -10.48
CA LEU A 3 -0.35 9.12 -9.62
C LEU A 3 0.22 7.86 -8.99
N ILE A 4 0.40 7.88 -7.68
CA ILE A 4 0.77 6.71 -6.87
C ILE A 4 -0.47 6.37 -6.05
N HIS A 5 -0.93 5.14 -6.20
CA HIS A 5 -2.02 4.58 -5.42
C HIS A 5 -1.45 3.87 -4.18
N SER A 6 -2.27 3.67 -3.15
CA SER A 6 -1.88 2.90 -1.95
C SER A 6 -1.47 1.47 -2.30
N SER A 7 -2.02 0.91 -3.38
CA SER A 7 -1.67 -0.42 -3.91
C SER A 7 -0.47 -0.44 -4.86
N SER A 8 0.22 0.69 -5.05
CA SER A 8 1.40 0.72 -5.91
C SER A 8 2.56 -0.08 -5.29
N SER A 9 3.32 -0.78 -6.14
CA SER A 9 4.46 -1.59 -5.75
C SER A 9 5.73 -1.15 -6.49
N CYS A 10 6.89 -1.61 -6.00
CA CYS A 10 8.17 -1.37 -6.64
C CYS A 10 8.33 -2.27 -7.87
N ASP A 11 8.60 -1.71 -9.05
CA ASP A 11 8.75 -2.51 -10.27
C ASP A 11 10.03 -3.38 -10.35
N ILE A 12 10.90 -3.33 -9.34
CA ILE A 12 12.14 -4.13 -9.28
C ILE A 12 11.95 -5.36 -8.41
N CYS A 13 11.44 -5.18 -7.19
CA CYS A 13 11.22 -6.27 -6.24
C CYS A 13 9.76 -6.74 -6.17
N PHE A 14 8.84 -6.04 -6.82
CA PHE A 14 7.39 -6.28 -6.83
C PHE A 14 6.69 -6.17 -5.47
N GLU A 15 7.41 -5.74 -4.44
CA GLU A 15 6.86 -5.51 -3.10
C GLU A 15 6.00 -4.23 -3.05
N PRO A 16 4.85 -4.26 -2.35
CA PRO A 16 4.03 -3.08 -2.10
C PRO A 16 4.82 -1.97 -1.41
N PHE A 17 4.58 -0.73 -1.80
CA PHE A 17 5.20 0.40 -1.11
C PHE A 17 4.65 0.53 0.31
N GLN A 18 5.53 0.83 1.25
CA GLN A 18 5.16 1.15 2.62
C GLN A 18 5.36 2.63 2.84
N PHE A 19 4.28 3.35 3.16
CA PHE A 19 4.30 4.80 3.36
C PHE A 19 4.59 5.20 4.82
N VAL A 20 5.14 4.27 5.60
CA VAL A 20 5.51 4.46 7.01
C VAL A 20 6.99 4.87 7.10
N ASP A 21 7.30 5.84 7.96
CA ASP A 21 8.67 6.28 8.17
C ASP A 21 9.54 5.18 8.78
N GLY A 22 10.79 5.08 8.29
CA GLY A 22 11.78 4.12 8.78
C GLY A 22 11.78 2.77 8.07
N THR A 23 10.86 2.51 7.14
CA THR A 23 10.86 1.28 6.35
C THR A 23 11.71 1.41 5.09
N ASP A 24 12.18 0.26 4.61
CA ASP A 24 13.00 0.14 3.41
C ASP A 24 12.19 0.08 2.11
N LEU A 25 10.87 -0.10 2.24
CA LEU A 25 9.90 -0.13 1.14
C LEU A 25 9.27 1.24 0.87
N VAL A 26 9.80 2.31 1.46
CA VAL A 26 9.36 3.68 1.18
C VAL A 26 9.64 4.05 -0.28
N PRO A 27 8.66 4.63 -1.00
CA PRO A 27 8.83 5.04 -2.38
C PRO A 27 9.74 6.26 -2.51
N HIS A 28 10.64 6.19 -3.47
CA HIS A 28 11.58 7.25 -3.82
C HIS A 28 11.52 7.52 -5.32
N SER A 29 11.43 8.79 -5.68
CA SER A 29 11.47 9.24 -7.07
C SER A 29 12.89 9.61 -7.50
N LEU A 30 13.21 9.25 -8.73
CA LEU A 30 14.38 9.74 -9.45
C LEU A 30 14.03 11.06 -10.20
N PRO A 31 15.03 11.86 -10.61
CA PRO A 31 14.80 13.08 -11.42
C PRO A 31 14.04 12.83 -12.72
N CYS A 32 14.13 11.61 -13.24
CA CYS A 32 13.42 11.20 -14.44
C CYS A 32 11.91 10.92 -14.22
N GLY A 33 11.45 10.90 -12.97
CA GLY A 33 10.05 10.65 -12.60
C GLY A 33 9.70 9.20 -12.28
N HIS A 34 10.59 8.23 -12.52
CA HIS A 34 10.36 6.84 -12.11
C HIS A 34 10.55 6.65 -10.61
N VAL A 35 9.77 5.73 -10.03
CA VAL A 35 9.65 5.53 -8.59
C VAL A 35 10.01 4.09 -8.23
N PHE A 36 10.81 3.93 -7.18
CA PHE A 36 11.28 2.63 -6.70
C PHE A 36 11.38 2.65 -5.17
N CYS A 37 11.48 1.48 -4.54
CA CYS A 37 11.73 1.43 -3.11
C CYS A 37 13.19 1.81 -2.80
N ARG A 38 13.43 2.25 -1.56
CA ARG A 38 14.77 2.64 -1.09
C ARG A 38 15.79 1.53 -1.30
N THR A 39 15.45 0.30 -0.94
CA THR A 39 16.35 -0.86 -1.06
C THR A 39 16.81 -1.09 -2.48
N CYS A 40 15.88 -1.08 -3.44
CA CYS A 40 16.22 -1.30 -4.84
C CYS A 40 17.02 -0.15 -5.45
N LEU A 41 16.86 1.08 -4.99
CA LEU A 41 17.73 2.19 -5.43
C LEU A 41 19.14 2.08 -4.84
N MET A 42 19.26 1.69 -3.58
CA MET A 42 20.55 1.58 -2.90
C MET A 42 21.35 0.35 -3.33
N SER A 43 20.70 -0.66 -3.92
CA SER A 43 21.40 -1.82 -4.51
C SER A 43 22.03 -1.52 -5.88
N ILE A 44 21.67 -0.40 -6.53
CA ILE A 44 22.27 0.00 -7.80
C ILE A 44 23.72 0.46 -7.55
N PRO A 45 24.72 -0.17 -8.20
CA PRO A 45 26.12 0.21 -8.02
C PRO A 45 26.37 1.68 -8.40
N ASN A 46 27.28 2.33 -7.66
CA ASN A 46 27.63 3.73 -7.91
C ASN A 46 28.14 4.00 -9.33
N CYS A 47 28.82 3.03 -9.95
CA CYS A 47 29.30 3.12 -11.32
C CYS A 47 28.18 3.01 -12.39
N ALA A 48 26.96 2.66 -11.99
CA ALA A 48 25.85 2.34 -12.88
C ALA A 48 24.53 3.02 -12.43
N ARG A 49 24.60 4.23 -11.85
CA ARG A 49 23.39 5.00 -11.45
C ARG A 49 22.62 5.51 -12.65
N ILE A 50 21.88 4.59 -13.24
CA ILE A 50 21.07 4.74 -14.43
C ILE A 50 19.68 4.21 -14.08
N CYS A 51 18.64 4.97 -14.40
CA CYS A 51 17.27 4.54 -14.16
C CYS A 51 16.99 3.22 -14.91
N PRO A 52 16.48 2.17 -14.25
CA PRO A 52 16.21 0.88 -14.90
C PRO A 52 15.17 0.95 -16.05
N PHE A 53 14.31 1.97 -16.04
CA PHE A 53 13.23 2.12 -17.01
C PHE A 53 13.61 3.00 -18.20
N CYS A 54 14.09 4.22 -17.96
CA CYS A 54 14.37 5.18 -19.04
C CYS A 54 15.84 5.46 -19.29
N ARG A 55 16.74 4.79 -18.56
CA ARG A 55 18.19 4.87 -18.71
C ARG A 55 18.81 6.26 -18.54
N LYS A 56 18.10 7.20 -17.92
CA LYS A 56 18.67 8.50 -17.52
C LYS A 56 19.57 8.32 -16.30
N SER A 57 20.74 8.94 -16.32
CA SER A 57 21.65 8.97 -15.18
C SER A 57 21.07 9.78 -14.03
N PHE A 58 21.46 9.45 -12.80
CA PHE A 58 21.09 10.20 -11.60
C PHE A 58 22.18 10.11 -10.53
N GLU A 59 22.16 11.04 -9.58
CA GLU A 59 22.99 11.02 -8.38
C GLU A 59 22.17 10.69 -7.12
N LEU A 60 22.82 10.16 -6.07
CA LEU A 60 22.13 9.88 -4.79
C LEU A 60 21.47 11.11 -4.19
N LEU A 61 22.11 12.28 -4.32
CA LEU A 61 21.60 13.55 -3.80
C LEU A 61 20.37 14.04 -4.55
N GLU A 62 20.03 13.46 -5.69
CA GLU A 62 18.86 13.82 -6.50
C GLU A 62 17.65 12.93 -6.21
N ILE A 63 17.84 11.82 -5.48
CA ILE A 63 16.75 10.93 -5.08
C ILE A 63 15.86 11.67 -4.08
N ARG A 64 14.54 11.62 -4.26
CA ARG A 64 13.57 12.26 -3.38
C ARG A 64 12.61 11.23 -2.82
N LYS A 65 12.58 11.12 -1.49
CA LYS A 65 11.55 10.36 -0.77
C LYS A 65 10.19 10.98 -1.05
N LEU A 66 9.21 10.13 -1.37
CA LEU A 66 7.83 10.56 -1.55
C LEU A 66 7.09 10.41 -0.23
N HIS A 67 6.52 11.52 0.24
CA HIS A 67 5.62 11.54 1.39
C HIS A 67 4.20 11.58 0.87
N LEU A 68 3.43 10.54 1.17
CA LEU A 68 2.00 10.50 0.91
C LEU A 68 1.29 10.69 2.24
N ALA A 69 0.21 11.48 2.21
CA ALA A 69 -0.66 11.56 3.38
C ALA A 69 -1.18 10.15 3.68
N PRO A 70 -1.25 9.73 4.96
CA PRO A 70 -1.97 8.53 5.33
C PRO A 70 -3.35 8.59 4.68
N VAL A 71 -3.69 7.56 3.90
CA VAL A 71 -5.06 7.41 3.44
C VAL A 71 -5.82 6.89 4.65
N GLU A 72 -6.70 7.71 5.21
CA GLU A 72 -7.66 7.24 6.20
C GLU A 72 -8.48 6.13 5.51
N GLU A 73 -8.41 4.90 6.02
CA GLU A 73 -9.25 3.81 5.52
C GLU A 73 -10.71 4.23 5.66
N THR A 74 -11.40 4.35 4.54
CA THR A 74 -12.83 4.66 4.59
C THR A 74 -13.61 3.39 4.89
N ASP A 75 -14.82 3.54 5.44
CA ASP A 75 -15.75 2.41 5.62
C ASP A 75 -15.97 1.64 4.31
N LYS A 76 -15.92 2.34 3.16
CA LYS A 76 -16.05 1.72 1.83
C LYS A 76 -14.85 0.87 1.44
N ASP A 77 -13.62 1.32 1.78
CA ASP A 77 -12.41 0.55 1.51
C ASP A 77 -12.41 -0.73 2.34
N ARG A 78 -12.85 -0.63 3.60
CA ARG A 78 -12.99 -1.77 4.51
C ARG A 78 -14.09 -2.73 4.08
N GLU A 79 -15.25 -2.21 3.67
CA GLU A 79 -16.34 -3.01 3.08
C GLU A 79 -15.85 -3.79 1.86
N ALA A 80 -15.17 -3.13 0.93
CA ALA A 80 -14.64 -3.76 -0.29
C ALA A 80 -13.64 -4.89 0.03
N ALA A 81 -12.73 -4.67 0.99
CA ALA A 81 -11.77 -5.68 1.42
C ALA A 81 -12.45 -6.91 2.06
N LEU A 82 -13.49 -6.70 2.88
CA LEU A 82 -14.26 -7.79 3.49
C LEU A 82 -15.06 -8.58 2.44
N LEU A 83 -15.64 -7.89 1.46
CA LEU A 83 -16.33 -8.53 0.34
C LEU A 83 -15.38 -9.37 -0.52
N GLU A 84 -14.18 -8.87 -0.80
CA GLU A 84 -13.16 -9.63 -1.54
C GLU A 84 -12.75 -10.90 -0.78
N LYS A 85 -12.46 -10.79 0.52
CA LYS A 85 -12.19 -11.95 1.39
C LYS A 85 -13.34 -12.96 1.36
N PHE A 86 -14.57 -12.49 1.49
CA PHE A 86 -15.76 -13.36 1.45
C PHE A 86 -15.89 -14.10 0.12
N VAL A 87 -15.71 -13.41 -1.01
CA VAL A 87 -15.79 -14.03 -2.35
C VAL A 87 -14.73 -15.12 -2.53
N LEU A 88 -13.51 -14.89 -2.04
CA LEU A 88 -12.44 -15.88 -2.10
C LEU A 88 -12.73 -17.11 -1.21
N ALA A 89 -13.41 -16.90 -0.07
CA ALA A 89 -13.78 -17.94 0.88
C ALA A 89 -15.16 -18.57 0.62
N ALA A 90 -15.88 -18.18 -0.46
CA ALA A 90 -17.26 -18.62 -0.71
C ALA A 90 -17.38 -20.08 -1.16
N GLU A 91 -16.29 -20.70 -1.62
CA GLU A 91 -16.17 -22.15 -1.83
C GLU A 91 -15.08 -22.72 -0.90
N PRO A 92 -15.26 -22.68 0.43
CA PRO A 92 -14.18 -23.01 1.33
C PRO A 92 -14.01 -24.54 1.40
N GLU A 93 -12.77 -25.00 1.30
CA GLU A 93 -12.40 -26.38 1.71
C GLU A 93 -12.54 -26.55 3.24
N ASP A 94 -12.50 -25.44 4.00
CA ASP A 94 -12.64 -25.38 5.46
C ASP A 94 -13.65 -24.30 5.92
N PRO A 95 -14.78 -24.67 6.54
CA PRO A 95 -15.78 -23.74 7.07
C PRO A 95 -15.25 -22.69 8.06
N SER A 96 -14.10 -22.93 8.71
CA SER A 96 -13.53 -22.03 9.70
C SER A 96 -13.12 -20.66 9.13
N GLU A 97 -12.74 -20.61 7.85
CA GLU A 97 -12.38 -19.35 7.18
C GLU A 97 -13.58 -18.41 7.07
N LEU A 98 -14.75 -18.97 6.73
CA LEU A 98 -15.98 -18.20 6.61
C LEU A 98 -16.45 -17.66 7.96
N GLU A 99 -16.35 -18.47 9.02
CA GLU A 99 -16.68 -18.05 10.39
C GLU A 99 -15.78 -16.90 10.88
N SER A 100 -14.49 -16.96 10.56
CA SER A 100 -13.53 -15.90 10.86
C SER A 100 -13.90 -14.58 10.17
N ILE A 101 -14.24 -14.64 8.88
CA ILE A 101 -14.66 -13.46 8.11
C ILE A 101 -15.97 -12.88 8.67
N MET A 102 -16.95 -13.72 9.00
CA MET A 102 -18.20 -13.27 9.61
C MET A 102 -17.97 -12.56 10.95
N ALA A 103 -17.10 -13.10 11.82
CA ALA A 103 -16.75 -12.46 13.08
C ALA A 103 -16.05 -11.09 12.87
N GLU A 104 -15.20 -10.96 11.84
CA GLU A 104 -14.56 -9.69 11.46
C GLU A 104 -15.60 -8.65 11.01
N VAL A 105 -16.59 -9.06 10.22
CA VAL A 105 -17.70 -8.21 9.77
C VAL A 105 -18.55 -7.76 10.96
N ASP A 106 -18.94 -8.66 11.85
CA ASP A 106 -19.76 -8.34 13.02
C ASP A 106 -19.07 -7.33 13.93
N ALA A 107 -17.79 -7.54 14.24
CA ALA A 107 -17.00 -6.62 15.04
C ALA A 107 -16.90 -5.22 14.42
N TRP A 108 -16.77 -5.14 13.08
CA TRP A 108 -16.77 -3.87 12.36
C TRP A 108 -18.13 -3.16 12.43
N LEU A 109 -19.24 -3.88 12.20
CA LEU A 109 -20.59 -3.33 12.28
C LEU A 109 -20.94 -2.84 13.68
N GLU A 110 -20.47 -3.53 14.72
CA GLU A 110 -20.64 -3.10 16.11
C GLU A 110 -19.90 -1.80 16.41
N GLN A 111 -18.67 -1.62 15.89
CA GLN A 111 -17.94 -0.36 16.01
C GLN A 111 -18.67 0.79 15.31
N GLY A 112 -19.26 0.55 14.13
CA GLY A 112 -20.06 1.55 13.40
C GLY A 112 -21.37 1.95 14.12
N LYS A 113 -22.00 1.03 14.85
CA LYS A 113 -23.18 1.33 15.69
C LYS A 113 -22.86 2.33 16.80
N VAL A 114 -21.66 2.30 17.36
CA VAL A 114 -21.23 3.22 18.43
C VAL A 114 -21.07 4.66 17.90
N VAL A 115 -20.54 4.83 16.68
CA VAL A 115 -20.34 6.15 16.06
C VAL A 115 -21.66 6.81 15.63
N SER A 116 -22.61 6.02 15.11
CA SER A 116 -23.94 6.53 14.71
C SER A 116 -24.82 6.99 15.88
N PHE A 117 -24.59 6.47 17.08
CA PHE A 117 -25.25 6.93 18.31
C PHE A 117 -24.63 8.21 18.87
N ALA A 118 -23.31 8.39 18.73
CA ALA A 118 -22.58 9.57 19.24
C ALA A 118 -22.87 10.87 18.47
N LEU A 119 -23.30 10.78 17.20
CA LEU A 119 -23.64 11.94 16.36
C LEU A 119 -25.11 12.41 16.51
N ARG A 120 -25.89 11.81 17.42
CA ARG A 120 -27.29 12.19 17.72
C ARG A 120 -27.47 12.81 19.12
N GLY A 121 -26.39 13.21 19.78
CA GLY A 121 -26.39 13.88 21.09
C GLY A 121 -26.21 15.39 20.99
#